data_AF-A0A2D4P104-F1
#
_entry.id   AF-A0A2D4P104-F1
#
_cell.length_a   1.000
_cell.length_b   1.000
_cell.length_c   1.000
_cell.angle_alpha   90.00
_cell.angle_beta   90.00
_cell.angle_gamma   90.00
#
_symmetry.space_group_name_H-M   'P 1'
#
loop_
_entity.id
_entity.type
_entity.pdbx_description
1 polymer ?
#
loop_
_entity_poly.entity_id
_entity_poly.type
_entity_poly.pdbx_seq_one_letter_code
_entity_poly.pdbx_strand_id
1 'polypeptide(L)'
;EVGDQVLDHPADSDNFQQSIPIGGRLKYFASQWDSSTSDAWVKDTIRYGLSLEFASPPPNQFLICPVSKDPTRHTLMNQAISHLLDIRAIQPVSPDQSGKGFYSRLFVVPKSSGGWRAILDLKRLN
;
A
#
# COMPACT_ATOMS: atom_id res chain seq x y z
N GLU A 1 -51.04 -19.81 -5.34
CA GLU A 1 -49.72 -20.11 -4.75
C GLU A 1 -48.66 -19.44 -5.59
N VAL A 2 -47.89 -18.56 -4.97
CA VAL A 2 -46.82 -17.77 -5.60
C VAL A 2 -45.58 -18.65 -5.60
N GLY A 3 -45.03 -18.93 -6.78
CA GLY A 3 -43.81 -19.71 -6.94
C GLY A 3 -42.58 -18.91 -6.48
N ASP A 4 -41.78 -19.51 -5.61
CA ASP A 4 -40.49 -19.01 -5.16
C ASP A 4 -39.55 -18.80 -6.35
N GLN A 5 -39.16 -17.54 -6.56
CA GLN A 5 -38.00 -17.22 -7.38
C GLN A 5 -36.75 -17.41 -6.52
N VAL A 6 -36.03 -18.49 -6.81
CA VAL A 6 -34.66 -18.69 -6.34
C VAL A 6 -33.79 -17.59 -6.97
N LEU A 7 -33.44 -16.58 -6.17
CA LEU A 7 -32.43 -15.60 -6.53
C LEU A 7 -31.08 -16.31 -6.57
N ASP A 8 -30.59 -16.56 -7.77
CA ASP A 8 -29.26 -17.07 -8.04
C ASP A 8 -28.24 -16.04 -7.55
N HIS A 9 -27.68 -16.27 -6.35
CA HIS A 9 -26.57 -15.49 -5.81
C HIS A 9 -25.28 -16.02 -6.44
N PRO A 10 -24.57 -15.23 -7.26
CA PRO A 10 -23.36 -15.71 -7.89
C PRO A 10 -22.27 -15.80 -6.83
N ALA A 11 -22.02 -17.02 -6.36
CA ALA A 11 -20.95 -17.40 -5.42
C ALA A 11 -19.54 -17.08 -5.95
N ASP A 12 -19.42 -16.64 -7.20
CA ASP A 12 -18.15 -16.26 -7.84
C ASP A 12 -17.61 -14.90 -7.36
N SER A 13 -18.47 -14.00 -6.88
CA SER A 13 -18.06 -12.62 -6.54
C SER A 13 -17.12 -12.54 -5.33
N ASP A 14 -17.33 -13.40 -4.34
CA ASP A 14 -16.57 -13.40 -3.08
C ASP A 14 -15.13 -13.90 -3.27
N ASN A 15 -14.92 -14.83 -4.20
CA ASN A 15 -13.61 -15.45 -4.44
C ASN A 15 -12.65 -14.48 -5.15
N PHE A 16 -13.19 -13.65 -6.07
CA PHE A 16 -12.41 -12.56 -6.67
C PHE A 16 -12.01 -11.50 -5.64
N GLN A 17 -12.89 -11.15 -4.69
CA GLN A 17 -12.58 -10.14 -3.67
C GLN A 17 -11.45 -10.56 -2.71
N GLN A 18 -11.30 -11.86 -2.43
CA GLN A 18 -10.17 -12.37 -1.63
C GLN A 18 -8.84 -12.31 -2.38
N SER A 19 -8.86 -12.41 -3.71
CA SER A 19 -7.65 -12.37 -4.56
C SER A 19 -7.09 -10.96 -4.80
N ILE A 20 -7.91 -9.91 -4.61
CA ILE A 20 -7.50 -8.55 -4.92
C ILE A 20 -6.65 -7.99 -3.78
N PRO A 21 -5.42 -7.51 -4.06
CA PRO A 21 -4.55 -6.96 -3.03
C PRO A 21 -5.21 -5.77 -2.31
N ILE A 22 -4.86 -5.55 -1.05
CA ILE A 22 -5.38 -4.41 -0.28
C ILE A 22 -4.73 -3.11 -0.77
N GLY A 23 -3.41 -3.14 -1.05
CA GLY A 23 -2.66 -2.03 -1.62
C GLY A 23 -3.14 -1.69 -3.03
N GLY A 24 -3.54 -0.43 -3.23
CA GLY A 24 -4.03 0.05 -4.53
C GLY A 24 -5.36 -0.56 -4.97
N ARG A 25 -6.13 -1.16 -4.06
CA ARG A 25 -7.38 -1.88 -4.36
C ARG A 25 -8.39 -1.08 -5.18
N LEU A 26 -8.46 0.24 -4.99
CA LEU A 26 -9.46 1.09 -5.64
C LEU A 26 -9.40 1.03 -7.17
N LYS A 27 -8.23 0.83 -7.78
CA LYS A 27 -8.08 0.80 -9.24
C LYS A 27 -8.88 -0.32 -9.91
N TYR A 28 -9.09 -1.44 -9.20
CA TYR A 28 -9.86 -2.57 -9.72
C TYR A 28 -11.36 -2.29 -9.78
N PHE A 29 -11.81 -1.20 -9.14
CA PHE A 29 -13.19 -0.75 -9.10
C PHE A 29 -13.38 0.60 -9.81
N ALA A 30 -12.42 1.03 -10.65
CA ALA A 30 -12.44 2.35 -11.26
C ALA A 30 -13.73 2.65 -12.07
N SER A 31 -14.31 1.63 -12.71
CA SER A 31 -15.54 1.78 -13.49
C SER A 31 -16.76 2.16 -12.64
N GLN A 32 -16.85 1.65 -11.40
CA GLN A 32 -17.91 2.06 -10.47
C GLN A 32 -17.76 3.54 -10.09
N TRP A 33 -16.52 3.99 -9.88
CA TRP A 33 -16.23 5.37 -9.53
C TRP A 33 -16.47 6.36 -10.67
N ASP A 34 -16.35 5.94 -11.93
CA ASP A 34 -16.65 6.80 -13.09
C ASP A 34 -18.07 7.36 -13.10
N SER A 35 -19.02 6.57 -12.59
CA SER A 35 -20.43 6.95 -12.47
C SER A 35 -20.73 7.78 -11.22
N SER A 36 -19.85 7.74 -10.21
CA SER A 36 -20.09 8.33 -8.89
C SER A 36 -19.53 9.75 -8.75
N THR A 37 -18.60 10.16 -9.61
CA THR A 37 -18.01 11.50 -9.59
C THR A 37 -17.73 12.02 -11.00
N SER A 38 -17.71 13.34 -11.17
CA SER A 38 -17.25 14.02 -12.39
C SER A 38 -15.84 14.61 -12.25
N ASP A 39 -15.25 14.54 -11.05
CA ASP A 39 -13.92 15.10 -10.76
C ASP A 39 -12.82 14.25 -11.44
N ALA A 40 -12.05 14.88 -12.32
CA ALA A 40 -10.96 14.22 -13.05
C ALA A 40 -9.81 13.78 -12.14
N TRP A 41 -9.44 14.59 -11.15
CA TRP A 41 -8.36 14.26 -10.20
C TRP A 41 -8.69 13.02 -9.38
N VAL A 42 -9.95 12.90 -8.93
CA VAL A 42 -10.42 11.71 -8.20
C VAL A 42 -10.35 10.47 -9.11
N LYS A 43 -10.85 10.57 -10.35
CA LYS A 43 -10.84 9.46 -11.30
C LYS A 43 -9.42 8.99 -11.62
N ASP A 44 -8.50 9.92 -11.85
CA ASP A 44 -7.11 9.60 -12.16
C ASP A 44 -6.40 8.99 -10.95
N THR A 45 -6.64 9.53 -9.75
CA THR A 45 -6.09 8.96 -8.51
C THR A 45 -6.55 7.53 -8.27
N ILE A 46 -7.81 7.22 -8.58
CA ILE A 46 -8.36 5.87 -8.43
C ILE A 46 -7.75 4.91 -9.45
N ARG A 47 -7.64 5.32 -10.71
CA ARG A 47 -7.12 4.47 -11.79
C ARG A 47 -5.62 4.24 -11.70
N TYR A 48 -4.88 5.30 -11.49
CA TYR A 48 -3.43 5.33 -11.65
C TYR A 48 -2.68 5.39 -10.31
N GLY A 49 -3.41 5.67 -9.23
CA GLY A 49 -2.85 5.85 -7.89
C GLY A 49 -2.56 7.32 -7.58
N LEU A 50 -2.40 7.60 -6.29
CA LEU A 50 -1.99 8.91 -5.81
C LEU A 50 -0.51 9.14 -6.10
N SER A 51 -0.21 10.17 -6.87
CA SER A 51 1.17 10.64 -7.06
C SER A 51 1.52 11.68 -5.99
N LEU A 52 2.72 11.57 -5.43
CA LEU A 52 3.23 12.61 -4.53
C LEU A 52 3.70 13.80 -5.35
N GLU A 53 3.11 14.97 -5.09
CA GLU A 53 3.56 16.22 -5.68
C GLU A 53 4.73 16.78 -4.85
N PHE A 54 5.87 17.02 -5.51
CA PHE A 54 7.05 17.58 -4.87
C PHE A 54 7.28 19.02 -5.34
N ALA A 55 7.54 19.93 -4.40
CA ALA A 55 7.90 21.32 -4.73
C ALA A 55 9.26 21.43 -5.45
N SER A 56 10.14 20.46 -5.25
CA SER A 56 11.41 20.31 -5.95
C SER A 56 11.81 18.82 -5.98
N PRO A 57 12.68 18.39 -6.91
CA PRO A 57 13.15 17.01 -6.94
C PRO A 57 13.79 16.63 -5.58
N PRO A 58 13.40 15.50 -4.98
CA PRO A 58 13.97 15.10 -3.70
C PRO A 58 15.47 14.83 -3.84
N PRO A 59 16.26 15.08 -2.79
CA PRO A 59 17.70 14.90 -2.85
C PRO A 59 18.04 13.44 -3.16
N ASN A 60 18.97 13.21 -4.09
CA ASN A 60 19.45 11.88 -4.39
C ASN A 60 20.45 11.41 -3.31
N GLN A 61 19.92 10.96 -2.17
CA GLN A 61 20.69 10.49 -1.05
C GLN A 61 20.48 8.98 -0.86
N PHE A 62 21.53 8.21 -1.08
CA PHE A 62 21.56 6.81 -0.69
C PHE A 62 21.67 6.69 0.83
N LEU A 63 20.83 5.85 1.43
CA LEU A 63 20.87 5.52 2.85
C LEU A 63 20.75 4.01 3.01
N ILE A 64 21.71 3.41 3.70
CA ILE A 64 21.54 2.06 4.24
C ILE A 64 20.67 2.19 5.49
N CYS A 65 19.46 1.65 5.44
CA CYS A 65 18.59 1.61 6.61
C CYS A 65 19.27 0.80 7.71
N PRO A 66 19.48 1.37 8.91
CA PRO A 66 20.14 0.67 9.99
C PRO A 66 19.29 -0.51 10.45
N VAL A 67 19.91 -1.69 10.54
CA VAL A 67 19.28 -2.89 11.07
C VAL A 67 19.42 -2.89 12.60
N SER A 68 18.32 -3.13 13.31
CA SER A 68 18.37 -3.20 14.78
C SER A 68 19.19 -4.41 15.23
N LYS A 69 20.09 -4.21 16.20
CA LYS A 69 20.81 -5.32 16.86
C LYS A 69 19.91 -6.10 17.83
N ASP A 70 18.77 -5.54 18.23
CA ASP A 70 17.77 -6.21 19.05
C ASP A 70 17.02 -7.24 18.17
N PRO A 71 17.13 -8.55 18.47
CA PRO A 71 16.50 -9.61 17.67
C PRO A 71 14.98 -9.50 17.60
N THR A 72 14.34 -8.97 18.65
CA THR A 72 12.89 -8.79 18.70
C THR A 72 12.47 -7.71 17.72
N ARG A 73 13.13 -6.56 17.75
CA ARG A 73 12.86 -5.45 16.83
C ARG A 73 13.17 -5.83 15.38
N HIS A 74 14.24 -6.60 15.16
CA HIS A 74 14.58 -7.12 13.85
C HIS A 74 13.46 -8.03 13.28
N THR A 75 12.97 -8.98 14.09
CA THR A 75 11.87 -9.87 13.71
C THR A 75 10.60 -9.10 13.39
N LEU A 76 10.24 -8.14 14.24
CA LEU A 76 9.06 -7.29 14.06
C LEU A 76 9.14 -6.45 12.78
N MET A 77 10.32 -5.91 12.46
CA MET A 77 10.55 -5.18 11.22
C MET A 77 10.33 -6.08 10.00
N ASN A 78 10.90 -7.29 10.01
CA ASN A 78 10.72 -8.24 8.90
C ASN A 78 9.26 -8.63 8.73
N GLN A 79 8.53 -8.88 9.82
CA GLN A 79 7.09 -9.14 9.77
C GLN A 79 6.31 -7.97 9.16
N ALA A 80 6.66 -6.74 9.52
CA ALA A 80 6.02 -5.56 8.94
C ALA A 80 6.29 -5.44 7.43
N ILE A 81 7.54 -5.66 7.00
CA ILE A 81 7.92 -5.64 5.57
C ILE A 81 7.18 -6.75 4.82
N SER A 82 7.18 -7.99 5.34
CA SER A 82 6.47 -9.12 4.75
C SER A 82 4.98 -8.84 4.61
N HIS A 83 4.34 -8.27 5.63
CA HIS A 83 2.93 -7.90 5.56
C HIS A 83 2.67 -6.83 4.50
N LEU A 84 3.50 -5.78 4.42
CA LEU A 84 3.35 -4.73 3.40
C LEU A 84 3.53 -5.28 1.97
N LEU A 85 4.41 -6.26 1.78
CA LEU A 85 4.60 -6.96 0.51
C LEU A 85 3.40 -7.85 0.17
N ASP A 86 2.89 -8.62 1.14
CA ASP A 86 1.74 -9.51 0.99
C ASP A 86 0.50 -8.72 0.52
N ILE A 87 0.24 -7.58 1.17
CA ILE A 87 -0.86 -6.71 0.79
C ILE A 87 -0.57 -5.85 -0.45
N ARG A 88 0.61 -5.97 -1.08
CA ARG A 88 1.09 -5.18 -2.22
C ARG A 88 1.09 -3.66 -1.98
N ALA A 89 1.33 -3.22 -0.75
CA ALA A 89 1.51 -1.81 -0.43
C ALA A 89 2.92 -1.30 -0.79
N ILE A 90 3.91 -2.19 -0.80
CA ILE A 90 5.29 -1.91 -1.23
C ILE A 90 5.76 -2.97 -2.23
N GLN A 91 6.88 -2.69 -2.91
CA GLN A 91 7.56 -3.63 -3.79
C GLN A 91 9.08 -3.50 -3.66
N PRO A 92 9.85 -4.55 -3.95
CA PRO A 92 11.30 -4.45 -4.08
C PRO A 92 11.67 -3.42 -5.16
N VAL A 93 12.69 -2.61 -4.90
CA VAL A 93 13.27 -1.72 -5.91
C VAL A 93 14.03 -2.56 -6.93
N SER A 94 13.84 -2.27 -8.22
CA SER A 94 14.54 -3.00 -9.28
C SER A 94 16.05 -2.73 -9.23
N PRO A 95 16.91 -3.69 -9.64
CA PRO A 95 18.36 -3.52 -9.56
C PRO A 95 18.89 -2.30 -10.31
N ASP A 96 18.28 -1.96 -11.44
CA ASP A 96 18.63 -0.81 -12.27
C ASP A 96 18.23 0.54 -11.64
N GLN A 97 17.32 0.54 -10.68
CA GLN A 97 16.88 1.73 -9.92
C GLN A 97 17.51 1.83 -8.53
N SER A 98 18.16 0.77 -8.06
CA SER A 98 18.85 0.76 -6.78
C SER A 98 19.92 1.85 -6.72
N GLY A 99 19.87 2.67 -5.68
CA GLY A 99 20.76 3.81 -5.45
C GLY A 99 20.41 5.08 -6.23
N LYS A 100 19.34 5.10 -7.03
CA LYS A 100 18.97 6.24 -7.91
C LYS A 100 17.77 7.05 -7.42
N GLY A 101 17.45 6.99 -6.13
CA GLY A 101 16.27 7.61 -5.57
C GLY A 101 16.49 8.16 -4.17
N PHE A 102 15.40 8.66 -3.58
CA PHE A 102 15.40 9.14 -2.21
C PHE A 102 15.14 7.98 -1.24
N TYR A 103 15.96 7.89 -0.19
CA TYR A 103 15.86 6.85 0.82
C TYR A 103 15.43 7.44 2.17
N SER A 104 14.42 6.81 2.78
CA SER A 104 13.91 7.14 4.12
C SER A 104 14.12 5.99 5.09
N ARG A 105 14.18 6.31 6.38
CA ARG A 105 14.29 5.29 7.43
C ARG A 105 12.93 4.69 7.72
N LEU A 106 12.85 3.36 7.71
CA LEU A 106 11.70 2.62 8.23
C LEU A 106 12.04 2.08 9.62
N PHE A 107 11.18 2.30 10.61
CA PHE A 107 11.35 1.79 11.98
C PHE A 107 10.00 1.36 12.57
N VAL A 108 10.01 0.50 13.59
CA VAL A 108 8.80 0.05 14.28
C VAL A 108 8.68 0.68 15.67
N VAL A 109 7.47 1.02 16.07
CA VAL A 109 7.15 1.49 17.43
C VAL A 109 5.92 0.75 17.97
N PRO A 110 5.79 0.60 19.30
CA PRO A 110 4.62 -0.04 19.89
C PRO A 110 3.35 0.80 19.65
N LYS A 111 2.21 0.11 19.50
CA LYS A 111 0.88 0.73 19.52
C LYS A 111 0.34 0.70 20.95
N SER A 112 -0.46 1.70 21.32
CA SER A 112 -1.16 1.74 22.62
C SER A 112 -2.16 0.59 22.80
N SER A 113 -2.77 0.12 21.70
CA SER A 113 -3.70 -1.00 21.65
C SER A 113 -3.03 -2.38 21.71
N GLY A 114 -1.71 -2.44 21.91
CA GLY A 114 -0.91 -3.64 21.68
C GLY A 114 -0.52 -3.82 20.20
N GLY A 115 0.57 -4.55 19.98
CA GLY A 115 1.19 -4.72 18.67
C GLY A 115 2.12 -3.57 18.27
N TRP A 116 2.49 -3.52 16.99
CA TRP A 116 3.52 -2.62 16.46
C TRP A 116 3.03 -1.90 15.21
N ARG A 117 3.56 -0.70 14.96
CA ARG A 117 3.36 0.06 13.71
C ARG A 117 4.70 0.34 13.06
N ALA A 118 4.80 0.07 11.76
CA ALA A 118 5.90 0.55 10.94
C ALA A 118 5.71 2.04 10.65
N ILE A 119 6.79 2.81 10.75
CA ILE A 119 6.83 4.25 10.54
C ILE A 119 7.92 4.54 9.51
N LEU A 120 7.55 5.26 8.45
CA LEU A 120 8.48 5.78 7.46
C LEU A 120 8.83 7.24 7.82
N ASP A 121 10.11 7.51 8.06
CA ASP A 121 10.62 8.83 8.43
C ASP A 121 10.74 9.74 7.21
N LEU A 122 9.70 10.54 6.95
CA LEU A 122 9.65 11.47 5.82
C LEU A 122 10.21 12.86 6.14
N LYS A 123 10.87 13.08 7.29
CA LYS A 123 11.38 14.40 7.70
C LYS A 123 12.39 15.03 6.73
N ARG A 124 13.07 14.22 5.92
CA ARG A 124 14.02 14.69 4.90
C ARG A 124 13.38 14.93 3.54
N LEU A 125 12.13 14.49 3.37
CA LEU A 125 11.36 14.64 2.14
C LEU A 125 10.47 15.89 2.18
N ASN A 126 9.87 16.16 3.35
CA ASN A 126 9.08 17.35 3.63
C ASN A 126 9.96 18.55 3.97
#